data_AF-M7NA98-F1
#
_entry.id   AF-M7NA98-F1
#
_cell.length_a   1.000
_cell.length_b   1.000
_cell.length_c   1.000
_cell.angle_alpha   90.00
_cell.angle_beta   90.00
_cell.angle_gamma   90.00
#
_symmetry.space_group_name_H-M   'P 1'
#
loop_
_entity.id
_entity.type
_entity.pdbx_description
1 polymer ?
#
loop_
_entity_poly.entity_id
_entity_poly.type
_entity_poly.pdbx_seq_one_letter_code
_entity_poly.pdbx_strand_id
1 'polypeptide(L)'
;MRFSLTRPLFFALAAGSFLISCTDDEPLAPSLPDTYNFSNVDYSGQQQRIQMLDMLIAEVRKANDGQTVVPASDLIAIYENHNQLLGTSKKLEDKTHPSAKTAIYEYFNMVGELSGNPNNVVGGYLVTPEGLEPAQMIAKGLMGSLLYWQAVGTEGYLGQAKMNVDNTTVTEGQGTAMQHHWDEAFGYFGVPKDFPANDGTAAGATGENKAWFWGSYSNQRAAVVDVRQEMMDAFIKGRAAIDRKDMAARDEAIATIRQNWDLLVAANVGHYINKAIEFYGNSNETGRYYHNWSEGKAFAQALPYNPDARITATQYGQLQNLIGTNPQTATLANLQEAALLLQQAYGFTNDQMERL
;
A
#
# COMPACT_ATOMS: atom_id res chain seq x y z
N MET A 1 76.15 8.11 35.47
CA MET A 1 77.09 8.05 34.34
C MET A 1 76.39 8.66 33.13
N ARG A 2 77.03 9.65 32.50
CA ARG A 2 76.69 10.36 31.24
C ARG A 2 75.57 11.43 31.26
N PHE A 3 76.04 12.64 30.96
CA PHE A 3 75.35 13.88 30.62
C PHE A 3 74.66 13.81 29.24
N SER A 4 73.63 14.63 29.03
CA SER A 4 73.61 15.60 27.91
C SER A 4 72.51 16.65 28.11
N LEU A 5 72.92 17.92 28.06
CA LEU A 5 72.07 19.11 27.95
C LEU A 5 71.49 19.25 26.53
N THR A 6 70.34 19.90 26.40
CA THR A 6 70.12 21.11 25.56
C THR A 6 68.77 21.75 25.94
N ARG A 7 68.72 23.08 25.82
CA ARG A 7 67.67 24.01 26.26
C ARG A 7 67.29 24.88 25.03
N PRO A 8 66.45 25.93 25.18
CA PRO A 8 64.99 26.07 25.00
C PRO A 8 64.59 26.75 23.65
N LEU A 9 63.29 26.91 23.35
CA LEU A 9 62.80 28.10 22.61
C LEU A 9 61.28 28.33 22.76
N PHE A 10 60.90 29.60 22.62
CA PHE A 10 59.68 30.32 22.98
C PHE A 10 58.73 30.58 21.78
N PHE A 11 57.50 31.05 22.10
CA PHE A 11 56.49 31.74 21.25
C PHE A 11 55.70 30.84 20.26
N ALA A 12 54.39 31.01 19.99
CA ALA A 12 53.47 32.14 20.17
C ALA A 12 52.00 31.68 20.32
N LEU A 13 51.23 32.51 21.01
CA LEU A 13 49.77 32.56 21.03
C LEU A 13 49.24 33.07 19.67
N ALA A 14 48.27 32.39 19.06
CA ALA A 14 47.42 32.98 18.02
C ALA A 14 46.00 32.40 18.13
N ALA A 15 45.12 33.16 18.77
CA ALA A 15 43.67 32.97 18.72
C ALA A 15 43.18 33.31 17.31
N GLY A 16 42.63 32.33 16.61
CA GLY A 16 41.95 32.51 15.33
C GLY A 16 40.44 32.41 15.55
N SER A 17 39.81 33.56 15.78
CA SER A 17 38.35 33.73 15.78
C SER A 17 37.85 33.67 14.34
N PHE A 18 37.12 32.62 13.97
CA PHE A 18 36.34 32.64 12.73
C PHE A 18 35.01 33.36 13.02
N LEU A 19 34.98 34.63 12.65
CA LEU A 19 33.75 35.39 12.42
C LEU A 19 33.18 34.90 11.08
N ILE A 20 32.04 34.20 11.12
CA ILE A 20 31.22 33.98 9.93
C ILE A 20 30.27 35.17 9.81
N SER A 21 30.43 35.90 8.72
CA SER A 21 29.62 37.04 8.27
C SER A 21 28.33 36.55 7.62
N CYS A 22 27.21 37.24 7.91
CA CYS A 22 25.89 37.14 7.25
C CYS A 22 26.00 37.32 5.71
N THR A 23 25.07 36.91 4.84
CA THR A 23 23.59 37.00 4.84
C THR A 23 23.00 36.04 3.80
N ASP A 24 21.89 35.39 4.13
CA ASP A 24 20.64 35.46 3.37
C ASP A 24 19.58 34.87 4.30
N ASP A 25 18.64 35.73 4.75
CA ASP A 25 17.40 35.26 5.36
C ASP A 25 16.61 34.53 4.26
N GLU A 26 16.97 33.27 4.01
CA GLU A 26 16.04 32.31 3.39
C GLU A 26 14.74 32.48 4.16
N PRO A 27 13.65 32.93 3.51
CA PRO A 27 12.38 33.07 4.21
C PRO A 27 12.08 31.69 4.80
N LEU A 28 12.00 31.61 6.14
CA LEU A 28 11.65 30.39 6.85
C LEU A 28 10.52 29.72 6.07
N ALA A 29 10.81 28.55 5.50
CA ALA A 29 9.83 27.83 4.72
C ALA A 29 8.56 27.75 5.59
N PRO A 30 7.40 28.19 5.08
CA PRO A 30 6.20 28.28 5.90
C PRO A 30 5.94 26.91 6.54
N SER A 31 5.63 26.93 7.84
CA SER A 31 5.38 25.71 8.61
C SER A 31 4.34 24.86 7.90
N LEU A 32 4.64 23.58 7.71
CA LEU A 32 3.66 22.63 7.18
C LEU A 32 2.48 22.51 8.14
N PRO A 33 1.25 22.28 7.65
CA PRO A 33 0.13 21.99 8.53
C PRO A 33 0.33 20.64 9.24
N ASP A 34 -0.21 20.50 10.44
CA ASP A 34 -0.08 19.26 11.24
C ASP A 34 -0.96 18.11 10.71
N THR A 35 -1.94 18.42 9.86
CA THR A 35 -2.91 17.46 9.30
C THR A 35 -3.18 17.78 7.83
N TYR A 36 -3.82 16.87 7.10
CA TYR A 36 -4.18 17.03 5.70
C TYR A 36 -5.40 17.95 5.51
N ASN A 37 -5.28 19.23 5.91
CA ASN A 37 -6.38 20.20 6.01
C ASN A 37 -6.25 21.38 5.03
N PHE A 38 -5.77 21.12 3.81
CA PHE A 38 -5.63 22.12 2.76
C PHE A 38 -6.98 22.65 2.26
N SER A 39 -6.96 23.82 1.62
CA SER A 39 -8.13 24.34 0.91
C SER A 39 -8.31 23.65 -0.45
N ASN A 40 -9.56 23.60 -0.91
CA ASN A 40 -9.95 22.99 -2.20
C ASN A 40 -9.45 21.54 -2.36
N VAL A 41 -9.76 20.69 -1.39
CA VAL A 41 -9.41 19.27 -1.42
C VAL A 41 -10.63 18.45 -1.80
N ASP A 42 -10.51 17.66 -2.86
CA ASP A 42 -11.52 16.68 -3.29
C ASP A 42 -10.84 15.34 -3.64
N TYR A 43 -11.29 14.29 -2.98
CA TYR A 43 -10.97 12.90 -3.30
C TYR A 43 -12.18 12.00 -3.02
N SER A 44 -13.38 12.57 -3.14
CA SER A 44 -14.65 11.88 -2.90
C SER A 44 -14.83 10.68 -3.83
N GLY A 45 -14.32 10.76 -5.05
CA GLY A 45 -14.34 9.65 -6.01
C GLY A 45 -13.50 8.45 -5.58
N GLN A 46 -12.39 8.68 -4.86
CA GLN A 46 -11.54 7.63 -4.30
C GLN A 46 -12.26 6.94 -3.14
N GLN A 47 -12.93 7.70 -2.27
CA GLN A 47 -13.74 7.15 -1.19
C GLN A 47 -14.90 6.30 -1.71
N GLN A 48 -15.60 6.76 -2.76
CA GLN A 48 -16.66 6.00 -3.40
C GLN A 48 -16.15 4.64 -3.92
N ARG A 49 -14.97 4.61 -4.57
CA ARG A 49 -14.36 3.36 -5.04
C ARG A 49 -13.92 2.47 -3.87
N ILE A 50 -13.34 3.03 -2.82
CA ILE A 50 -13.02 2.27 -1.60
C ILE A 50 -14.28 1.63 -1.01
N GLN A 51 -15.39 2.37 -0.91
CA GLN A 51 -16.66 1.85 -0.41
C GLN A 51 -17.25 0.79 -1.36
N MET A 52 -17.15 0.95 -2.67
CA MET A 52 -17.56 -0.08 -3.64
C MET A 52 -16.71 -1.35 -3.51
N LEU A 53 -15.40 -1.23 -3.26
CA LEU A 53 -14.55 -2.38 -3.00
C LEU A 53 -14.94 -3.10 -1.72
N ASP A 54 -15.31 -2.36 -0.66
CA ASP A 54 -15.83 -2.94 0.59
C ASP A 54 -17.15 -3.69 0.35
N MET A 55 -18.06 -3.11 -0.44
CA MET A 55 -19.30 -3.77 -0.87
C MET A 55 -19.02 -5.05 -1.66
N LEU A 56 -18.08 -5.01 -2.62
CA LEU A 56 -17.69 -6.17 -3.42
C LEU A 56 -17.12 -7.29 -2.53
N ILE A 57 -16.23 -6.96 -1.60
CA ILE A 57 -15.63 -7.93 -0.69
C ILE A 57 -16.69 -8.53 0.24
N ALA A 58 -17.64 -7.71 0.73
CA ALA A 58 -18.75 -8.19 1.54
C ALA A 58 -19.64 -9.17 0.76
N GLU A 59 -19.91 -8.89 -0.53
CA GLU A 59 -20.69 -9.77 -1.40
C GLU A 59 -19.99 -11.11 -1.64
N VAL A 60 -18.71 -11.08 -2.04
CA VAL A 60 -17.91 -12.30 -2.27
C VAL A 60 -17.87 -13.18 -1.02
N ARG A 61 -17.70 -12.58 0.16
CA ARG A 61 -17.57 -13.31 1.43
C ARG A 61 -18.86 -14.00 1.87
N LYS A 62 -20.03 -13.68 1.31
CA LYS A 62 -21.25 -14.44 1.61
C LYS A 62 -21.10 -15.92 1.24
N ALA A 63 -20.35 -16.22 0.18
CA ALA A 63 -20.12 -17.61 -0.27
C ALA A 63 -19.37 -18.49 0.75
N ASN A 64 -18.71 -17.89 1.75
CA ASN A 64 -17.98 -18.62 2.78
C ASN A 64 -18.87 -19.45 3.72
N ASP A 65 -20.19 -19.21 3.73
CA ASP A 65 -21.14 -20.01 4.53
C ASP A 65 -21.46 -21.39 3.91
N GLY A 66 -21.05 -21.62 2.65
CA GLY A 66 -21.30 -22.84 1.90
C GLY A 66 -22.75 -23.02 1.43
N GLN A 67 -23.63 -22.05 1.65
CA GLN A 67 -25.06 -22.11 1.37
C GLN A 67 -25.51 -21.00 0.41
N THR A 68 -24.97 -19.80 0.59
CA THR A 68 -25.27 -18.65 -0.25
C THR A 68 -24.65 -18.83 -1.62
N VAL A 69 -25.48 -18.81 -2.66
CA VAL A 69 -25.05 -18.68 -4.05
C VAL A 69 -24.74 -17.21 -4.31
N VAL A 70 -23.54 -16.92 -4.79
CA VAL A 70 -23.07 -15.59 -5.16
C VAL A 70 -22.77 -15.59 -6.67
N PRO A 71 -23.72 -15.20 -7.53
CA PRO A 71 -23.53 -15.19 -8.97
C PRO A 71 -22.39 -14.26 -9.39
N ALA A 72 -21.60 -14.68 -10.39
CA ALA A 72 -20.56 -13.83 -10.98
C ALA A 72 -21.13 -12.50 -11.52
N SER A 73 -22.37 -12.50 -12.03
CA SER A 73 -23.07 -11.30 -12.49
C SER A 73 -23.25 -10.25 -11.40
N ASP A 74 -23.44 -10.66 -10.15
CA ASP A 74 -23.70 -9.74 -9.04
C ASP A 74 -22.39 -9.04 -8.65
N LEU A 75 -21.28 -9.78 -8.67
CA LEU A 75 -19.93 -9.24 -8.48
C LEU A 75 -19.54 -8.27 -9.60
N ILE A 76 -19.83 -8.65 -10.85
CA ILE A 76 -19.61 -7.79 -12.04
C ILE A 76 -20.43 -6.51 -11.93
N ALA A 77 -21.69 -6.58 -11.50
CA ALA A 77 -22.55 -5.42 -11.35
C ALA A 77 -22.01 -4.41 -10.33
N ILE A 78 -21.36 -4.87 -9.24
CA ILE A 78 -20.67 -4.00 -8.28
C ILE A 78 -19.39 -3.42 -8.90
N TYR A 79 -18.55 -4.27 -9.51
CA TYR A 79 -17.26 -3.90 -10.06
C TYR A 79 -17.35 -2.88 -11.21
N GLU A 80 -18.34 -3.05 -12.09
CA GLU A 80 -18.63 -2.15 -13.22
C GLU A 80 -19.65 -1.04 -12.88
N ASN A 81 -20.15 -1.05 -11.64
CA ASN A 81 -21.14 -0.13 -11.12
C ASN A 81 -22.37 0.05 -12.06
N HIS A 82 -23.06 -1.06 -12.38
CA HIS A 82 -24.24 -1.05 -13.26
C HIS A 82 -25.43 -0.27 -12.69
N ASN A 83 -25.50 -0.14 -11.36
CA ASN A 83 -26.65 0.39 -10.64
C ASN A 83 -26.43 1.80 -10.04
N GLN A 84 -25.40 2.53 -10.48
CA GLN A 84 -25.03 3.84 -9.89
C GLN A 84 -24.94 3.77 -8.36
N LEU A 85 -24.29 2.72 -7.85
CA LEU A 85 -24.00 2.53 -6.43
C LEU A 85 -23.43 3.82 -5.85
N LEU A 86 -23.89 4.18 -4.66
CA LEU A 86 -23.51 5.42 -3.96
C LEU A 86 -23.83 6.71 -4.75
N GLY A 87 -24.77 6.65 -5.71
CA GLY A 87 -25.21 7.81 -6.49
C GLY A 87 -24.14 8.37 -7.45
N THR A 88 -23.18 7.55 -7.87
CA THR A 88 -22.03 7.99 -8.68
C THR A 88 -21.85 7.15 -9.94
N SER A 89 -21.16 7.72 -10.94
CA SER A 89 -20.76 7.04 -12.17
C SER A 89 -19.38 6.38 -12.10
N LYS A 90 -18.64 6.59 -11.00
CA LYS A 90 -17.31 5.99 -10.79
C LYS A 90 -17.41 4.46 -10.75
N LYS A 91 -16.39 3.77 -11.24
CA LYS A 91 -16.35 2.29 -11.29
C LYS A 91 -15.08 1.78 -10.63
N LEU A 92 -15.06 0.51 -10.21
CA LEU A 92 -13.80 -0.14 -9.87
C LEU A 92 -13.06 -0.54 -11.16
N GLU A 93 -13.81 -1.05 -12.13
CA GLU A 93 -13.31 -1.53 -13.41
C GLU A 93 -12.48 -0.47 -14.16
N ASP A 94 -12.95 0.78 -14.23
CA ASP A 94 -12.31 1.83 -15.01
C ASP A 94 -10.95 2.27 -14.45
N LYS A 95 -10.70 1.98 -13.16
CA LYS A 95 -9.44 2.28 -12.47
C LYS A 95 -8.58 1.06 -12.16
N THR A 96 -9.07 -0.14 -12.44
CA THR A 96 -8.25 -1.34 -12.30
C THR A 96 -7.24 -1.42 -13.43
N HIS A 97 -5.98 -1.72 -13.09
CA HIS A 97 -4.92 -1.84 -14.07
C HIS A 97 -5.31 -2.84 -15.18
N PRO A 98 -5.12 -2.50 -16.47
CA PRO A 98 -5.57 -3.35 -17.57
C PRO A 98 -5.08 -4.80 -17.49
N SER A 99 -3.84 -5.04 -17.03
CA SER A 99 -3.28 -6.40 -16.92
C SER A 99 -3.98 -7.27 -15.86
N ALA A 100 -4.72 -6.68 -14.92
CA ALA A 100 -5.39 -7.42 -13.85
C ALA A 100 -6.85 -7.73 -14.18
N LYS A 101 -7.49 -6.98 -15.10
CA LYS A 101 -8.94 -7.05 -15.34
C LYS A 101 -9.41 -8.46 -15.67
N THR A 102 -8.74 -9.14 -16.60
CA THR A 102 -9.09 -10.52 -16.99
C THR A 102 -9.10 -11.46 -15.79
N ALA A 103 -8.05 -11.43 -14.97
CA ALA A 103 -7.96 -12.28 -13.77
C ALA A 103 -9.07 -11.95 -12.76
N ILE A 104 -9.43 -10.69 -12.57
CA ILE A 104 -10.54 -10.30 -11.68
C ILE A 104 -11.87 -10.90 -12.14
N TYR A 105 -12.19 -10.85 -13.43
CA TYR A 105 -13.38 -11.52 -13.96
C TYR A 105 -13.32 -13.04 -13.82
N GLU A 106 -12.15 -13.66 -14.03
CA GLU A 106 -11.95 -15.09 -13.80
C GLU A 106 -12.24 -15.46 -12.34
N TYR A 107 -11.77 -14.65 -11.37
CA TYR A 107 -12.08 -14.88 -9.95
C TYR A 107 -13.57 -14.70 -9.65
N PHE A 108 -14.28 -13.76 -10.28
CA PHE A 108 -15.73 -13.65 -10.15
C PHE A 108 -16.45 -14.91 -10.65
N ASN A 109 -16.01 -15.44 -11.80
CA ASN A 109 -16.54 -16.70 -12.33
C ASN A 109 -16.28 -17.87 -11.37
N MET A 110 -15.07 -17.98 -10.82
CA MET A 110 -14.76 -19.00 -9.81
C MET A 110 -15.69 -18.92 -8.60
N VAL A 111 -15.96 -17.72 -8.07
CA VAL A 111 -16.93 -17.55 -6.97
C VAL A 111 -18.33 -18.00 -7.39
N GLY A 112 -18.77 -17.60 -8.59
CA GLY A 112 -20.07 -17.99 -9.15
C GLY A 112 -20.23 -19.51 -9.29
N GLU A 113 -19.20 -20.20 -9.75
CA GLU A 113 -19.20 -21.65 -9.95
C GLU A 113 -19.10 -22.44 -8.64
N LEU A 114 -18.39 -21.91 -7.64
CA LEU A 114 -18.08 -22.63 -6.39
C LEU A 114 -19.07 -22.36 -5.25
N SER A 115 -19.72 -21.20 -5.23
CA SER A 115 -20.64 -20.78 -4.16
C SER A 115 -21.89 -21.66 -4.05
N GLY A 116 -22.56 -21.63 -2.89
CA GLY A 116 -23.74 -22.47 -2.61
C GLY A 116 -23.46 -23.97 -2.46
N ASN A 117 -22.19 -24.36 -2.33
CA ASN A 117 -21.78 -25.74 -2.11
C ASN A 117 -20.85 -25.84 -0.88
N PRO A 118 -21.27 -26.51 0.21
CA PRO A 118 -20.47 -26.58 1.43
C PRO A 118 -19.19 -27.42 1.25
N ASN A 119 -19.11 -28.27 0.22
CA ASN A 119 -17.89 -29.04 -0.06
C ASN A 119 -16.73 -28.17 -0.58
N ASN A 120 -17.04 -26.96 -1.07
CA ASN A 120 -16.03 -25.98 -1.50
C ASN A 120 -15.59 -25.05 -0.35
N VAL A 121 -16.07 -25.27 0.86
CA VAL A 121 -15.71 -24.46 2.04
C VAL A 121 -14.76 -25.25 2.94
N VAL A 122 -13.54 -24.72 3.11
CA VAL A 122 -12.51 -25.31 3.98
C VAL A 122 -12.15 -24.31 5.07
N GLY A 123 -12.41 -24.67 6.34
CA GLY A 123 -12.13 -23.81 7.48
C GLY A 123 -12.90 -22.47 7.49
N GLY A 124 -14.05 -22.41 6.83
CA GLY A 124 -14.86 -21.19 6.71
C GLY A 124 -14.48 -20.28 5.54
N TYR A 125 -13.72 -20.79 4.57
CA TYR A 125 -13.32 -20.06 3.36
C TYR A 125 -13.76 -20.82 2.11
N LEU A 126 -14.40 -20.13 1.17
CA LEU A 126 -14.66 -20.67 -0.17
C LEU A 126 -13.33 -20.80 -0.92
N VAL A 127 -12.99 -22.02 -1.33
CA VAL A 127 -11.74 -22.32 -2.02
C VAL A 127 -11.98 -23.11 -3.31
N THR A 128 -11.07 -22.96 -4.28
CA THR A 128 -11.03 -23.84 -5.46
C THR A 128 -10.63 -25.26 -5.04
N PRO A 129 -10.76 -26.28 -5.92
CA PRO A 129 -10.26 -27.63 -5.66
C PRO A 129 -8.78 -27.68 -5.27
N GLU A 130 -8.00 -26.71 -5.75
CA GLU A 130 -6.59 -26.50 -5.45
C GLU A 130 -6.33 -25.78 -4.12
N GLY A 131 -7.36 -25.26 -3.46
CA GLY A 131 -7.24 -24.52 -2.20
C GLY A 131 -6.97 -23.01 -2.35
N LEU A 132 -7.00 -22.45 -3.56
CA LEU A 132 -6.95 -21.00 -3.76
C LEU A 132 -8.24 -20.37 -3.24
N GLU A 133 -8.17 -19.30 -2.44
CA GLU A 133 -9.33 -18.52 -2.00
C GLU A 133 -9.58 -17.34 -2.96
N PRO A 134 -10.59 -17.38 -3.86
CA PRO A 134 -10.83 -16.31 -4.82
C PRO A 134 -11.12 -14.97 -4.15
N ALA A 135 -11.70 -14.98 -2.94
CA ALA A 135 -11.99 -13.78 -2.17
C ALA A 135 -10.73 -12.96 -1.84
N GLN A 136 -9.59 -13.60 -1.54
CA GLN A 136 -8.34 -12.88 -1.30
C GLN A 136 -7.74 -12.35 -2.60
N MET A 137 -7.84 -13.13 -3.68
CA MET A 137 -7.36 -12.69 -5.00
C MET A 137 -8.13 -11.46 -5.49
N ILE A 138 -9.45 -11.40 -5.28
CA ILE A 138 -10.27 -10.22 -5.58
C ILE A 138 -9.91 -9.07 -4.64
N ALA A 139 -9.92 -9.30 -3.33
CA ALA A 139 -9.75 -8.24 -2.35
C ALA A 139 -8.36 -7.58 -2.46
N LYS A 140 -7.27 -8.36 -2.33
CA LYS A 140 -5.92 -7.80 -2.34
C LYS A 140 -5.43 -7.52 -3.75
N GLY A 141 -5.89 -8.31 -4.72
CA GLY A 141 -5.64 -8.01 -6.13
C GLY A 141 -6.16 -6.63 -6.51
N LEU A 142 -7.37 -6.23 -6.08
CA LEU A 142 -7.88 -4.87 -6.31
C LEU A 142 -7.23 -3.81 -5.41
N MET A 143 -6.81 -4.14 -4.20
CA MET A 143 -5.97 -3.23 -3.42
C MET A 143 -4.68 -2.86 -4.16
N GLY A 144 -4.03 -3.84 -4.81
CA GLY A 144 -2.81 -3.64 -5.61
C GLY A 144 -3.08 -2.98 -6.97
N SER A 145 -3.93 -3.61 -7.78
CA SER A 145 -4.16 -3.24 -9.17
C SER A 145 -5.05 -2.01 -9.36
N LEU A 146 -5.77 -1.57 -8.31
CA LEU A 146 -6.57 -0.35 -8.34
C LEU A 146 -6.01 0.67 -7.36
N LEU A 147 -6.12 0.45 -6.03
CA LEU A 147 -5.82 1.51 -5.05
C LEU A 147 -4.34 1.90 -5.08
N TYR A 148 -3.46 0.91 -4.98
CA TYR A 148 -2.01 1.10 -4.96
C TYR A 148 -1.52 1.63 -6.31
N TRP A 149 -1.83 0.92 -7.41
CA TRP A 149 -1.40 1.33 -8.74
C TRP A 149 -1.90 2.72 -9.13
N GLN A 150 -3.18 3.05 -8.88
CA GLN A 150 -3.69 4.39 -9.18
C GLN A 150 -2.95 5.46 -8.39
N ALA A 151 -2.57 5.23 -7.14
CA ALA A 151 -1.82 6.22 -6.38
C ALA A 151 -0.38 6.36 -6.90
N VAL A 152 0.38 5.26 -6.91
CA VAL A 152 1.85 5.31 -7.05
C VAL A 152 2.40 4.97 -8.42
N GLY A 153 1.62 4.31 -9.28
CA GLY A 153 2.09 3.79 -10.56
C GLY A 153 2.55 4.88 -11.53
N THR A 154 3.28 4.48 -12.57
CA THR A 154 3.80 5.39 -13.61
C THR A 154 2.71 6.23 -14.28
N GLU A 155 1.55 5.62 -14.52
CA GLU A 155 0.34 6.26 -15.07
C GLU A 155 -0.68 6.61 -13.98
N GLY A 156 -0.30 6.44 -12.71
CA GLY A 156 -1.08 6.81 -11.55
C GLY A 156 -1.03 8.32 -11.29
N TYR A 157 -1.69 8.72 -10.20
CA TYR A 157 -1.84 10.10 -9.77
C TYR A 157 -0.52 10.76 -9.38
N LEU A 158 0.42 10.02 -8.79
CA LEU A 158 1.78 10.50 -8.55
C LEU A 158 2.72 10.29 -9.75
N GLY A 159 2.18 9.82 -10.89
CA GLY A 159 2.89 9.66 -12.15
C GLY A 159 3.20 10.99 -12.84
N GLN A 160 4.22 11.01 -13.70
CA GLN A 160 4.68 12.22 -14.39
C GLN A 160 3.57 12.88 -15.22
N ALA A 161 2.70 12.10 -15.87
CA ALA A 161 1.59 12.63 -16.67
C ALA A 161 0.55 13.40 -15.82
N LYS A 162 0.48 13.14 -14.52
CA LYS A 162 -0.43 13.78 -13.56
C LYS A 162 0.25 14.84 -12.70
N MET A 163 1.55 14.70 -12.49
CA MET A 163 2.36 15.67 -11.75
C MET A 163 2.99 16.74 -12.64
N ASN A 164 2.81 16.70 -13.97
CA ASN A 164 3.24 17.77 -14.89
C ASN A 164 2.07 18.43 -15.63
N VAL A 165 0.97 18.68 -14.90
CA VAL A 165 -0.24 19.35 -15.40
C VAL A 165 -0.34 20.78 -14.86
N ASP A 166 -1.42 21.49 -15.21
CA ASP A 166 -1.65 22.85 -14.72
C ASP A 166 -1.63 22.93 -13.18
N ASN A 167 -0.85 23.90 -12.69
CA ASN A 167 -0.79 24.27 -11.28
C ASN A 167 -0.99 25.79 -11.10
N THR A 168 -1.96 26.35 -11.83
CA THR A 168 -2.26 27.80 -11.79
C THR A 168 -3.75 28.11 -11.75
N THR A 169 -4.57 27.37 -12.49
CA THR A 169 -6.00 27.61 -12.61
C THR A 169 -6.72 26.88 -11.49
N VAL A 170 -7.32 27.64 -10.59
CA VAL A 170 -8.09 27.09 -9.47
C VAL A 170 -9.51 26.75 -9.93
N THR A 171 -9.89 25.48 -9.74
CA THR A 171 -11.28 25.03 -9.76
C THR A 171 -11.79 25.00 -8.32
N GLU A 172 -12.89 25.70 -8.04
CA GLU A 172 -13.47 25.74 -6.70
C GLU A 172 -13.76 24.32 -6.18
N GLY A 173 -13.32 24.03 -4.96
CA GLY A 173 -13.47 22.72 -4.32
C GLY A 173 -12.40 21.67 -4.67
N GLN A 174 -11.68 21.85 -5.78
CA GLN A 174 -10.67 20.87 -6.26
C GLN A 174 -9.24 21.42 -6.33
N GLY A 175 -9.10 22.74 -6.40
CA GLY A 175 -7.81 23.40 -6.55
C GLY A 175 -7.37 23.39 -8.00
N THR A 176 -6.06 23.44 -8.23
CA THR A 176 -5.47 23.25 -9.56
C THR A 176 -5.52 21.78 -9.97
N ALA A 177 -5.29 21.49 -11.25
CA ALA A 177 -5.29 20.11 -11.73
C ALA A 177 -4.23 19.25 -11.00
N MET A 178 -3.05 19.81 -10.73
CA MET A 178 -1.98 19.09 -10.01
C MET A 178 -2.35 18.85 -8.53
N GLN A 179 -2.94 19.85 -7.88
CA GLN A 179 -3.43 19.73 -6.51
C GLN A 179 -4.49 18.62 -6.39
N HIS A 180 -5.49 18.65 -7.27
CA HIS A 180 -6.54 17.65 -7.30
C HIS A 180 -5.97 16.23 -7.53
N HIS A 181 -5.05 16.05 -8.48
CA HIS A 181 -4.42 14.75 -8.67
C HIS A 181 -3.62 14.27 -7.46
N TRP A 182 -2.96 15.18 -6.74
CA TRP A 182 -2.28 14.83 -5.49
C TRP A 182 -3.28 14.37 -4.41
N ASP A 183 -4.40 15.10 -4.26
CA ASP A 183 -5.47 14.75 -3.33
C ASP A 183 -6.12 13.39 -3.68
N GLU A 184 -6.28 13.09 -4.97
CA GLU A 184 -6.74 11.79 -5.46
C GLU A 184 -5.75 10.65 -5.13
N ALA A 185 -4.44 10.89 -5.10
CA ALA A 185 -3.47 9.90 -4.64
C ALA A 185 -3.61 9.64 -3.13
N PHE A 186 -3.73 10.72 -2.33
CA PHE A 186 -3.98 10.64 -0.89
C PHE A 186 -5.26 9.86 -0.58
N GLY A 187 -6.34 10.10 -1.32
CA GLY A 187 -7.62 9.41 -1.14
C GLY A 187 -7.53 7.89 -1.24
N TYR A 188 -6.60 7.34 -2.04
CA TYR A 188 -6.38 5.89 -2.13
C TYR A 188 -5.52 5.29 -1.02
N PHE A 189 -4.81 6.12 -0.24
CA PHE A 189 -4.23 5.65 1.03
C PHE A 189 -5.37 5.19 1.97
N GLY A 190 -6.49 5.93 1.95
CA GLY A 190 -7.70 5.52 2.68
C GLY A 190 -7.57 5.73 4.19
N VAL A 191 -7.07 6.89 4.61
CA VAL A 191 -6.88 7.26 6.02
C VAL A 191 -7.57 8.58 6.36
N PRO A 192 -7.87 8.84 7.65
CA PRO A 192 -8.28 10.16 8.11
C PRO A 192 -7.27 11.27 7.81
N LYS A 193 -7.75 12.51 7.67
CA LYS A 193 -6.90 13.68 7.41
C LYS A 193 -5.90 13.95 8.55
N ASP A 194 -6.24 13.53 9.77
CA ASP A 194 -5.44 13.64 10.98
C ASP A 194 -4.77 12.32 11.40
N PHE A 195 -4.60 11.38 10.45
CA PHE A 195 -3.81 10.16 10.66
C PHE A 195 -2.32 10.50 10.94
N PRO A 196 -1.60 9.72 11.77
CA PRO A 196 -2.06 8.59 12.58
C PRO A 196 -2.65 8.97 13.95
N ALA A 197 -2.81 10.26 14.28
CA ALA A 197 -3.40 10.67 15.55
C ALA A 197 -4.85 10.16 15.69
N ASN A 198 -5.59 10.19 14.59
CA ASN A 198 -6.79 9.39 14.39
C ASN A 198 -6.44 8.16 13.54
N ASP A 199 -6.33 7.01 14.19
CA ASP A 199 -6.00 5.75 13.51
C ASP A 199 -7.16 5.18 12.68
N GLY A 200 -8.33 5.82 12.70
CA GLY A 200 -9.50 5.43 11.93
C GLY A 200 -10.13 4.09 12.33
N THR A 201 -9.86 3.61 13.55
CA THR A 201 -10.37 2.32 14.07
C THR A 201 -11.55 2.45 15.03
N ALA A 202 -11.95 3.69 15.37
CA ALA A 202 -13.06 3.95 16.28
C ALA A 202 -14.34 3.22 15.84
N ALA A 203 -15.09 2.68 16.80
CA ALA A 203 -16.34 1.99 16.53
C ALA A 203 -17.32 2.92 15.79
N GLY A 204 -17.86 2.47 14.65
CA GLY A 204 -18.75 3.26 13.81
C GLY A 204 -18.04 4.27 12.89
N ALA A 205 -16.70 4.25 12.80
CA ALA A 205 -15.98 5.05 11.81
C ALA A 205 -16.45 4.71 10.38
N THR A 206 -16.73 5.74 9.58
CA THR A 206 -17.19 5.64 8.19
C THR A 206 -16.59 6.75 7.34
N GLY A 207 -16.59 6.58 6.02
CA GLY A 207 -16.12 7.60 5.08
C GLY A 207 -14.66 8.00 5.37
N GLU A 208 -14.38 9.30 5.38
CA GLU A 208 -13.05 9.87 5.66
C GLU A 208 -12.51 9.52 7.05
N ASN A 209 -13.35 9.18 8.02
CA ASN A 209 -12.92 8.94 9.40
C ASN A 209 -12.48 7.49 9.65
N LYS A 210 -12.52 6.61 8.64
CA LYS A 210 -12.14 5.21 8.76
C LYS A 210 -10.81 4.94 8.07
N ALA A 211 -10.00 4.08 8.69
CA ALA A 211 -8.82 3.50 8.04
C ALA A 211 -9.25 2.33 7.15
N TRP A 212 -9.24 2.56 5.84
CA TRP A 212 -9.64 1.60 4.82
C TRP A 212 -8.43 0.87 4.25
N PHE A 213 -8.58 -0.42 3.97
CA PHE A 213 -7.61 -1.24 3.23
C PHE A 213 -6.17 -0.96 3.64
N TRP A 214 -5.40 -0.25 2.81
CA TRP A 214 -4.02 0.06 3.11
C TRP A 214 -3.80 0.90 4.38
N GLY A 215 -4.71 1.82 4.71
CA GLY A 215 -4.74 2.51 6.00
C GLY A 215 -4.96 1.55 7.18
N SER A 216 -5.80 0.53 7.01
CA SER A 216 -5.97 -0.53 8.02
C SER A 216 -4.72 -1.40 8.14
N TYR A 217 -4.10 -1.76 7.01
CA TYR A 217 -2.89 -2.57 6.99
C TYR A 217 -1.66 -1.84 7.53
N SER A 218 -1.55 -0.51 7.34
CA SER A 218 -0.48 0.27 7.95
C SER A 218 -0.58 0.24 9.49
N ASN A 219 -1.79 0.33 10.05
CA ASN A 219 -2.01 0.12 11.49
C ASN A 219 -1.62 -1.29 11.95
N GLN A 220 -2.02 -2.33 11.21
CA GLN A 220 -1.71 -3.72 11.57
C GLN A 220 -0.22 -4.05 11.50
N ARG A 221 0.57 -3.32 10.72
CA ARG A 221 2.03 -3.52 10.59
C ARG A 221 2.84 -2.58 11.48
N ALA A 222 2.23 -1.56 12.07
CA ALA A 222 2.93 -0.52 12.83
C ALA A 222 3.84 -1.04 13.97
N ALA A 223 3.52 -2.19 14.57
CA ALA A 223 4.38 -2.78 15.61
C ALA A 223 5.73 -3.33 15.08
N VAL A 224 5.84 -3.56 13.77
CA VAL A 224 6.99 -4.19 13.10
C VAL A 224 7.62 -3.26 12.07
N VAL A 225 6.76 -2.61 11.27
CA VAL A 225 7.11 -1.65 10.22
C VAL A 225 6.07 -0.53 10.28
N ASP A 226 6.38 0.58 10.96
CA ASP A 226 5.50 1.74 11.03
C ASP A 226 5.84 2.75 9.93
N VAL A 227 4.99 2.81 8.91
CA VAL A 227 5.10 3.78 7.81
C VAL A 227 4.16 4.99 7.99
N ARG A 228 3.34 5.00 9.05
CA ARG A 228 2.14 5.84 9.10
C ARG A 228 2.45 7.33 9.16
N GLN A 229 3.33 7.73 10.08
CA GLN A 229 3.73 9.13 10.24
C GLN A 229 4.46 9.62 8.98
N GLU A 230 5.44 8.85 8.51
CA GLU A 230 6.26 9.22 7.35
C GLU A 230 5.42 9.35 6.07
N MET A 231 4.44 8.46 5.86
CA MET A 231 3.48 8.57 4.76
C MET A 231 2.65 9.86 4.85
N MET A 232 2.14 10.20 6.03
CA MET A 232 1.33 11.41 6.22
C MET A 232 2.14 12.69 6.04
N ASP A 233 3.33 12.73 6.64
CA ASP A 233 4.25 13.86 6.50
C ASP A 233 4.63 14.06 5.02
N ALA A 234 4.85 12.99 4.27
CA ALA A 234 5.15 13.08 2.85
C ALA A 234 3.95 13.58 2.03
N PHE A 235 2.73 13.10 2.28
CA PHE A 235 1.53 13.61 1.61
C PHE A 235 1.30 15.10 1.90
N ILE A 236 1.48 15.53 3.15
CA ILE A 236 1.36 16.94 3.57
C ILE A 236 2.47 17.78 2.91
N LYS A 237 3.73 17.33 3.00
CA LYS A 237 4.89 18.01 2.42
C LYS A 237 4.71 18.25 0.93
N GLY A 238 4.32 17.22 0.18
CA GLY A 238 4.15 17.35 -1.27
C GLY A 238 2.95 18.20 -1.66
N ARG A 239 1.81 18.12 -0.94
CA ARG A 239 0.65 18.99 -1.19
C ARG A 239 0.98 20.47 -0.96
N ALA A 240 1.74 20.77 0.10
CA ALA A 240 2.24 22.11 0.39
C ALA A 240 3.32 22.58 -0.61
N ALA A 241 4.15 21.67 -1.10
CA ALA A 241 5.15 21.96 -2.13
C ALA A 241 4.49 22.35 -3.46
N ILE A 242 3.39 21.67 -3.83
CA ILE A 242 2.57 22.05 -4.99
C ILE A 242 2.02 23.47 -4.85
N ASP A 243 1.50 23.86 -3.67
CA ASP A 243 1.02 25.23 -3.42
C ASP A 243 2.10 26.29 -3.66
N ARG A 244 3.34 25.98 -3.27
CA ARG A 244 4.51 26.86 -3.40
C ARG A 244 5.23 26.74 -4.74
N LYS A 245 4.75 25.86 -5.63
CA LYS A 245 5.41 25.52 -6.90
C LYS A 245 6.85 24.99 -6.74
N ASP A 246 7.11 24.34 -5.62
CA ASP A 246 8.38 23.66 -5.33
C ASP A 246 8.32 22.21 -5.82
N MET A 247 8.70 21.99 -7.08
CA MET A 247 8.61 20.67 -7.70
C MET A 247 9.67 19.72 -7.17
N ALA A 248 10.80 20.22 -6.66
CA ALA A 248 11.84 19.38 -6.07
C ALA A 248 11.36 18.76 -4.75
N ALA A 249 10.77 19.56 -3.85
CA ALA A 249 10.23 19.03 -2.60
C ALA A 249 9.01 18.12 -2.83
N ARG A 250 8.20 18.40 -3.85
CA ARG A 250 7.12 17.51 -4.29
C ARG A 250 7.68 16.16 -4.75
N ASP A 251 8.69 16.15 -5.61
CA ASP A 251 9.25 14.91 -6.16
C ASP A 251 9.95 14.08 -5.07
N GLU A 252 10.58 14.73 -4.09
CA GLU A 252 11.10 14.07 -2.89
C GLU A 252 9.97 13.39 -2.09
N ALA A 253 8.85 14.08 -1.88
CA ALA A 253 7.68 13.52 -1.21
C ALA A 253 7.08 12.33 -1.98
N ILE A 254 7.02 12.38 -3.32
CA ILE A 254 6.59 11.23 -4.14
C ILE A 254 7.49 10.01 -3.90
N ALA A 255 8.81 10.21 -3.89
CA ALA A 255 9.76 9.14 -3.64
C ALA A 255 9.55 8.52 -2.25
N THR A 256 9.38 9.35 -1.21
CA THR A 256 9.08 8.87 0.15
C THR A 256 7.78 8.07 0.22
N ILE A 257 6.70 8.57 -0.40
CA ILE A 257 5.41 7.86 -0.46
C ILE A 257 5.61 6.51 -1.12
N ARG A 258 6.23 6.46 -2.31
CA ARG A 258 6.44 5.22 -3.05
C ARG A 258 7.27 4.20 -2.28
N GLN A 259 8.35 4.63 -1.64
CA GLN A 259 9.22 3.74 -0.86
C GLN A 259 8.50 3.14 0.35
N ASN A 260 7.74 3.95 1.08
CA ASN A 260 6.98 3.49 2.25
C ASN A 260 5.79 2.60 1.85
N TRP A 261 5.12 2.92 0.75
CA TRP A 261 4.02 2.13 0.23
C TRP A 261 4.48 0.75 -0.27
N ASP A 262 5.59 0.70 -1.00
CA ASP A 262 6.24 -0.56 -1.39
C ASP A 262 6.67 -1.39 -0.18
N LEU A 263 7.27 -0.76 0.83
CA LEU A 263 7.65 -1.44 2.08
C LEU A 263 6.43 -2.04 2.80
N LEU A 264 5.30 -1.33 2.84
CA LEU A 264 4.05 -1.82 3.43
C LEU A 264 3.47 -3.01 2.64
N VAL A 265 3.51 -2.97 1.31
CA VAL A 265 3.10 -4.11 0.47
C VAL A 265 3.95 -5.33 0.83
N ALA A 266 5.27 -5.19 0.78
CA ALA A 266 6.19 -6.29 1.05
C ALA A 266 6.08 -6.84 2.48
N ALA A 267 5.85 -5.97 3.47
CA ALA A 267 5.59 -6.38 4.84
C ALA A 267 4.34 -7.27 4.94
N ASN A 268 3.28 -6.95 4.21
CA ASN A 268 2.09 -7.80 4.14
C ASN A 268 2.36 -9.12 3.42
N VAL A 269 3.12 -9.13 2.33
CA VAL A 269 3.51 -10.40 1.67
C VAL A 269 4.27 -11.30 2.64
N GLY A 270 5.28 -10.76 3.34
CA GLY A 270 6.05 -11.49 4.35
C GLY A 270 5.15 -12.04 5.47
N HIS A 271 4.26 -11.20 6.01
CA HIS A 271 3.32 -11.60 7.05
C HIS A 271 2.48 -12.81 6.65
N TYR A 272 1.85 -12.74 5.48
CA TYR A 272 0.96 -13.81 5.05
C TYR A 272 1.70 -15.08 4.61
N ILE A 273 2.93 -14.96 4.10
CA ILE A 273 3.82 -16.12 3.91
C ILE A 273 4.14 -16.79 5.25
N ASN A 274 4.52 -16.01 6.27
CA ASN A 274 4.85 -16.57 7.59
C ASN A 274 3.64 -17.19 8.28
N LYS A 275 2.44 -16.59 8.16
CA LYS A 275 1.20 -17.21 8.61
C LYS A 275 0.88 -18.51 7.85
N ALA A 276 1.17 -18.58 6.54
CA ALA A 276 1.02 -19.82 5.79
C ALA A 276 2.01 -20.90 6.27
N ILE A 277 3.26 -20.53 6.54
CA ILE A 277 4.27 -21.42 7.12
C ILE A 277 3.81 -21.96 8.49
N GLU A 278 3.24 -21.11 9.35
CA GLU A 278 2.72 -21.49 10.67
C GLU A 278 1.68 -22.62 10.62
N PHE A 279 0.82 -22.63 9.59
CA PHE A 279 -0.24 -23.63 9.43
C PHE A 279 0.12 -24.78 8.48
N TYR A 280 1.32 -24.76 7.89
CA TYR A 280 1.72 -25.72 6.86
C TYR A 280 1.66 -27.16 7.37
N GLY A 281 0.98 -28.04 6.64
CA GLY A 281 0.90 -29.48 6.95
C GLY A 281 0.03 -29.84 8.15
N ASN A 282 -0.57 -28.85 8.84
CA ASN A 282 -1.52 -29.13 9.92
C ASN A 282 -2.92 -29.32 9.35
N SER A 283 -3.40 -30.57 9.34
CA SER A 283 -4.71 -30.93 8.78
C SER A 283 -5.88 -30.17 9.42
N ASN A 284 -5.78 -29.81 10.70
CA ASN A 284 -6.82 -29.07 11.42
C ASN A 284 -6.84 -27.57 11.04
N GLU A 285 -5.77 -27.06 10.43
CA GLU A 285 -5.60 -25.64 10.09
C GLU A 285 -5.58 -25.42 8.56
N THR A 286 -5.97 -26.42 7.77
CA THR A 286 -5.91 -26.39 6.30
C THR A 286 -6.58 -25.15 5.70
N GLY A 287 -7.74 -24.74 6.23
CA GLY A 287 -8.42 -23.53 5.75
C GLY A 287 -7.63 -22.25 6.03
N ARG A 288 -6.98 -22.15 7.19
CA ARG A 288 -6.11 -21.00 7.51
C ARG A 288 -4.84 -21.01 6.69
N TYR A 289 -4.27 -22.18 6.40
CA TYR A 289 -3.16 -22.29 5.47
C TYR A 289 -3.54 -21.74 4.08
N TYR A 290 -4.65 -22.21 3.50
CA TYR A 290 -5.16 -21.75 2.20
C TYR A 290 -5.45 -20.26 2.17
N HIS A 291 -6.11 -19.75 3.22
CA HIS A 291 -6.40 -18.33 3.39
C HIS A 291 -5.14 -17.47 3.36
N ASN A 292 -4.17 -17.78 4.23
CA ASN A 292 -2.95 -16.98 4.35
C ASN A 292 -2.04 -17.12 3.11
N TRP A 293 -1.95 -18.30 2.51
CA TRP A 293 -1.21 -18.48 1.26
C TRP A 293 -1.82 -17.64 0.13
N SER A 294 -3.15 -17.66 -0.01
CA SER A 294 -3.86 -16.90 -1.05
C SER A 294 -3.72 -15.40 -0.84
N GLU A 295 -3.79 -14.94 0.41
CA GLU A 295 -3.59 -13.54 0.76
C GLU A 295 -2.17 -13.06 0.48
N GLY A 296 -1.14 -13.84 0.86
CA GLY A 296 0.25 -13.54 0.56
C GLY A 296 0.52 -13.47 -0.95
N LYS A 297 -0.04 -14.41 -1.71
CA LYS A 297 0.04 -14.39 -3.18
C LYS A 297 -0.64 -13.16 -3.78
N ALA A 298 -1.83 -12.80 -3.31
CA ALA A 298 -2.59 -11.67 -3.84
C ALA A 298 -1.90 -10.33 -3.52
N PHE A 299 -1.30 -10.17 -2.34
CA PHE A 299 -0.46 -9.00 -2.03
C PHE A 299 0.80 -8.93 -2.89
N ALA A 300 1.44 -10.07 -3.17
CA ALA A 300 2.66 -10.09 -3.99
C ALA A 300 2.42 -9.53 -5.39
N GLN A 301 1.21 -9.70 -5.94
CA GLN A 301 0.83 -9.12 -7.25
C GLN A 301 0.88 -7.59 -7.29
N ALA A 302 0.88 -6.91 -6.13
CA ALA A 302 0.93 -5.45 -6.06
C ALA A 302 2.35 -4.89 -6.26
N LEU A 303 3.40 -5.66 -5.90
CA LEU A 303 4.80 -5.25 -5.93
C LEU A 303 5.23 -4.58 -7.26
N PRO A 304 4.95 -5.16 -8.45
CA PRO A 304 5.42 -4.58 -9.71
C PRO A 304 4.69 -3.30 -10.14
N TYR A 305 3.62 -2.87 -9.46
CA TYR A 305 2.90 -1.66 -9.84
C TYR A 305 3.60 -0.37 -9.44
N ASN A 306 4.59 -0.44 -8.55
CA ASN A 306 5.37 0.72 -8.15
C ASN A 306 6.63 0.84 -9.02
N PRO A 307 6.82 1.96 -9.73
CA PRO A 307 8.03 2.16 -10.53
C PRO A 307 9.31 2.22 -9.69
N ASP A 308 9.20 2.50 -8.39
CA ASP A 308 10.31 2.60 -7.44
C ASP A 308 10.38 1.38 -6.51
N ALA A 309 9.80 0.24 -6.93
CA ALA A 309 9.83 -1.00 -6.15
C ALA A 309 11.26 -1.47 -5.87
N ARG A 310 11.54 -1.87 -4.62
CA ARG A 310 12.87 -2.36 -4.20
C ARG A 310 13.18 -3.74 -4.77
N ILE A 311 12.15 -4.57 -4.92
CA ILE A 311 12.30 -5.89 -5.54
C ILE A 311 12.54 -5.74 -7.04
N THR A 312 13.59 -6.38 -7.55
CA THR A 312 13.85 -6.40 -9.00
C THR A 312 12.85 -7.31 -9.73
N ALA A 313 12.64 -7.09 -11.03
CA ALA A 313 11.79 -7.97 -11.85
C ALA A 313 12.22 -9.45 -11.78
N THR A 314 13.53 -9.72 -11.71
CA THR A 314 14.08 -11.07 -11.55
C THR A 314 13.69 -11.68 -10.19
N GLN A 315 13.90 -10.93 -9.10
CA GLN A 315 13.52 -11.37 -7.76
C GLN A 315 12.01 -11.56 -7.62
N TYR A 316 11.21 -10.70 -8.26
CA TYR A 316 9.77 -10.88 -8.30
C TYR A 316 9.37 -12.17 -9.02
N GLY A 317 9.97 -12.47 -10.19
CA GLY A 317 9.75 -13.75 -10.87
C GLY A 317 10.14 -14.96 -10.01
N GLN A 318 11.26 -14.86 -9.27
CA GLN A 318 11.66 -15.88 -8.30
C GLN A 318 10.64 -16.03 -7.16
N LEU A 319 10.20 -14.92 -6.58
CA LEU A 319 9.17 -14.90 -5.53
C LEU A 319 7.88 -15.57 -5.99
N GLN A 320 7.40 -15.26 -7.21
CA GLN A 320 6.21 -15.89 -7.77
C GLN A 320 6.38 -17.41 -7.95
N ASN A 321 7.56 -17.86 -8.41
CA ASN A 321 7.86 -19.28 -8.56
C ASN A 321 7.91 -20.01 -7.21
N LEU A 322 8.47 -19.36 -6.18
CA LEU A 322 8.56 -19.91 -4.83
C LEU A 322 7.18 -20.02 -4.16
N ILE A 323 6.36 -18.96 -4.23
CA ILE A 323 4.97 -18.99 -3.73
C ILE A 323 4.17 -20.07 -4.46
N GLY A 324 4.31 -20.12 -5.79
CA GLY A 324 3.67 -21.11 -6.66
C GLY A 324 2.26 -20.72 -7.13
N THR A 325 1.66 -21.63 -7.90
CA THR A 325 0.33 -21.40 -8.49
C THR A 325 -0.82 -21.90 -7.62
N ASN A 326 -0.57 -22.87 -6.75
CA ASN A 326 -1.55 -23.64 -5.99
C ASN A 326 -1.00 -23.95 -4.57
N PRO A 327 -1.77 -23.70 -3.49
CA PRO A 327 -1.29 -23.96 -2.13
C PRO A 327 -1.11 -25.45 -1.79
N GLN A 328 -1.82 -26.38 -2.44
CA GLN A 328 -1.63 -27.83 -2.24
C GLN A 328 -0.29 -28.35 -2.77
N THR A 329 0.29 -27.68 -3.76
CA THR A 329 1.60 -28.07 -4.33
C THR A 329 2.75 -27.21 -3.84
N ALA A 330 2.46 -26.15 -3.07
CA ALA A 330 3.48 -25.35 -2.41
C ALA A 330 4.22 -26.16 -1.34
N THR A 331 5.53 -25.95 -1.23
CA THR A 331 6.38 -26.64 -0.25
C THR A 331 6.76 -25.68 0.87
N LEU A 332 6.92 -26.21 2.09
CA LEU A 332 7.43 -25.44 3.22
C LEU A 332 8.77 -24.77 2.90
N ALA A 333 9.67 -25.50 2.24
CA ALA A 333 10.98 -24.99 1.85
C ALA A 333 10.87 -23.78 0.91
N ASN A 334 9.99 -23.85 -0.11
CA ASN A 334 9.82 -22.72 -1.02
C ASN A 334 9.20 -21.50 -0.32
N LEU A 335 8.26 -21.69 0.61
CA LEU A 335 7.67 -20.60 1.38
C LEU A 335 8.72 -19.93 2.28
N GLN A 336 9.57 -20.72 2.94
CA GLN A 336 10.69 -20.20 3.74
C GLN A 336 11.68 -19.42 2.87
N GLU A 337 11.98 -19.91 1.68
CA GLU A 337 12.87 -19.22 0.75
C GLU A 337 12.24 -17.96 0.15
N ALA A 338 10.92 -17.94 -0.05
CA ALA A 338 10.18 -16.74 -0.44
C ALA A 338 10.26 -15.65 0.64
N ALA A 339 10.09 -16.01 1.92
CA ALA A 339 10.25 -15.09 3.04
C ALA A 339 11.69 -14.53 3.11
N LEU A 340 12.70 -15.39 2.94
CA LEU A 340 14.11 -14.97 2.92
C LEU A 340 14.42 -14.04 1.74
N LEU A 341 13.88 -14.30 0.55
CA LEU A 341 14.03 -13.43 -0.62
C LEU A 341 13.46 -12.04 -0.33
N LEU A 342 12.26 -11.95 0.24
CA LEU A 342 11.66 -10.68 0.65
C LEU A 342 12.48 -9.97 1.72
N GLN A 343 12.97 -10.72 2.70
CA GLN A 343 13.86 -10.19 3.73
C GLN A 343 15.06 -9.48 3.13
N GLN A 344 15.74 -10.12 2.19
CA GLN A 344 16.94 -9.59 1.54
C GLN A 344 16.60 -8.41 0.61
N ALA A 345 15.54 -8.52 -0.18
CA ALA A 345 15.15 -7.48 -1.14
C ALA A 345 14.72 -6.17 -0.47
N TYR A 346 14.06 -6.27 0.69
CA TYR A 346 13.52 -5.10 1.40
C TYR A 346 14.37 -4.66 2.61
N GLY A 347 15.36 -5.46 3.00
CA GLY A 347 16.24 -5.17 4.13
C GLY A 347 15.56 -5.34 5.49
N PHE A 348 14.56 -6.23 5.60
CA PHE A 348 13.93 -6.52 6.89
C PHE A 348 14.94 -7.17 7.84
N THR A 349 15.02 -6.69 9.08
CA THR A 349 15.84 -7.37 10.10
C THR A 349 15.27 -8.76 10.40
N ASN A 350 16.06 -9.62 11.06
CA ASN A 350 15.55 -10.94 11.49
C ASN A 350 14.35 -10.80 12.41
N ASP A 351 14.37 -9.86 13.37
CA ASP A 351 13.23 -9.60 14.26
C ASP A 351 11.99 -9.14 13.48
N GLN A 352 12.18 -8.26 12.50
CA GLN A 352 11.07 -7.82 11.66
C GLN A 352 10.49 -8.98 10.86
N MET A 353 11.32 -9.77 10.19
CA MET A 353 10.84 -10.89 9.39
C MET A 353 10.20 -11.99 10.23
N GLU A 354 10.65 -12.23 11.46
CA GLU A 354 10.02 -13.21 12.37
C GLU A 354 8.64 -12.75 12.88
N ARG A 355 8.44 -11.43 13.00
CA ARG A 355 7.23 -10.82 13.57
C ARG A 355 6.22 -10.37 12.52
N LEU A 356 6.64 -10.22 11.26
CA LEU A 356 5.74 -10.27 10.11
C LEU A 356 5.15 -11.68 10.09
#